data_AF-A0A8T8HUL0-F1
#
_entry.id   AF-A0A8T8HUL0-F1
#
_cell.length_a   1.000
_cell.length_b   1.000
_cell.length_c   1.000
_cell.angle_alpha   90.00
_cell.angle_beta   90.00
_cell.angle_gamma   90.00
#
_symmetry.space_group_name_H-M   'P 1'
#
loop_
_entity.id
_entity.type
_entity.pdbx_description
1 polymer ?
#
loop_
_entity_poly.entity_id
_entity_poly.type
_entity_poly.pdbx_seq_one_letter_code
_entity_poly.pdbx_strand_id
1 'polypeptide(L)'
;TLKSAHAQLQTYVSEFPVAFRYNVLCLLSDGITAKYGTIFTPYEHFAPWNVDHDGERVDTTEPGYDGVDALNLALHGLFTQDRFLSLTRNFVNFPPPKPGEPLSGKRIAKPHQYFAVNKAVKAVVVVVPVDRAGRRRLAHAGRG
;
A
#
# COMPACT_ATOMS: atom_id res chain seq x y z
N THR A 1 13.34 15.45 -12.36
CA THR A 1 13.37 15.05 -10.94
C THR A 1 11.99 14.62 -10.52
N LEU A 2 11.87 13.77 -9.50
CA LEU A 2 10.56 13.36 -8.95
C LEU A 2 9.67 14.53 -8.50
N LYS A 3 10.25 15.62 -7.99
CA LYS A 3 9.47 16.81 -7.59
C LYS A 3 8.82 17.49 -8.79
N SER A 4 9.51 17.57 -9.93
CA SER A 4 8.93 18.08 -11.18
C SER A 4 7.83 17.15 -11.71
N ALA A 5 8.02 15.82 -11.62
CA ALA A 5 6.98 14.86 -12.00
C ALA A 5 5.73 14.98 -11.12
N HIS A 6 5.90 15.21 -9.80
CA HIS A 6 4.79 15.49 -8.89
C HIS A 6 4.06 16.79 -9.27
N ALA A 7 4.81 17.88 -9.52
CA ALA A 7 4.22 19.14 -9.93
C ALA A 7 3.40 18.99 -11.24
N GLN A 8 3.93 18.24 -12.21
CA GLN A 8 3.23 17.95 -13.46
C GLN A 8 1.96 17.12 -13.23
N LEU A 9 2.01 16.11 -12.35
CA LEU A 9 0.82 15.37 -11.94
C LEU A 9 -0.24 16.31 -11.34
N GLN A 10 0.15 17.25 -10.48
CA GLN A 10 -0.78 18.22 -9.89
C GLN A 10 -1.39 19.16 -10.94
N THR A 11 -0.62 19.57 -11.95
CA THR A 11 -1.16 20.30 -13.11
C THR A 11 -2.24 19.50 -13.82
N TYR A 12 -1.99 18.23 -14.16
CA TYR A 12 -2.99 17.39 -14.83
C TYR A 12 -4.24 17.13 -13.97
N VAL A 13 -4.07 16.97 -12.65
CA VAL A 13 -5.20 16.83 -11.73
C VAL A 13 -6.04 18.11 -11.68
N SER A 14 -5.40 19.28 -11.75
CA SER A 14 -6.08 20.57 -11.81
C SER A 14 -6.83 20.79 -13.13
N GLU A 15 -6.22 20.41 -14.26
CA GLU A 15 -6.82 20.57 -15.60
C GLU A 15 -7.92 19.54 -15.89
N PHE A 16 -7.77 18.30 -15.42
CA PHE A 16 -8.65 17.17 -15.75
C PHE A 16 -9.09 16.37 -14.52
N PRO A 17 -9.73 16.99 -13.51
CA PRO A 17 -10.00 16.34 -12.21
C PRO A 17 -10.86 15.07 -12.32
N VAL A 18 -11.78 15.00 -13.29
CA VAL A 18 -12.67 13.85 -13.49
C VAL A 18 -11.89 12.60 -13.91
N ALA A 19 -10.82 12.74 -14.69
CA ALA A 19 -9.98 11.62 -15.13
C ALA A 19 -9.28 10.93 -13.95
N PHE A 20 -9.03 11.66 -12.87
CA PHE A 20 -8.31 11.15 -11.70
C PHE A 20 -9.22 10.67 -10.56
N ARG A 21 -10.54 10.83 -10.67
CA ARG A 21 -11.50 10.50 -9.59
C ARG A 21 -11.35 9.06 -9.07
N TYR A 22 -11.14 8.12 -9.99
CA TYR A 22 -11.03 6.69 -9.70
C TYR A 22 -9.60 6.20 -9.55
N ASN A 23 -8.59 7.06 -9.76
CA ASN A 23 -7.21 6.68 -9.52
C ASN A 23 -7.02 6.31 -8.04
N VAL A 24 -6.43 5.14 -7.82
CA VAL A 24 -6.13 4.62 -6.50
C VAL A 24 -4.74 5.04 -6.05
N LEU A 25 -3.78 4.99 -6.96
CA LEU A 25 -2.41 5.44 -6.75
C LEU A 25 -1.83 6.01 -8.04
N CYS A 26 -0.77 6.81 -7.88
CA CYS A 26 0.06 7.32 -8.95
C CYS A 26 1.51 6.93 -8.66
N LEU A 27 2.23 6.50 -9.69
CA LEU A 27 3.67 6.21 -9.62
C LEU A 27 4.41 7.33 -10.35
N LEU A 28 5.29 8.02 -9.63
CA LEU A 28 6.21 9.02 -10.18
C LEU A 28 7.56 8.37 -10.41
N SER A 29 8.19 8.67 -11.54
CA SER A 29 9.54 8.20 -11.86
C SER A 29 10.31 9.25 -12.64
N ASP A 30 11.63 9.27 -12.46
CA ASP A 30 12.58 10.00 -13.32
C ASP A 30 13.57 9.06 -14.03
N GLY A 31 13.20 7.78 -14.15
CA GLY A 31 13.99 6.73 -14.80
C GLY A 31 15.03 6.08 -13.89
N ILE A 32 15.44 6.75 -12.81
CA ILE A 32 16.39 6.21 -11.82
C ILE A 32 15.68 5.95 -10.50
N THR A 33 14.81 6.87 -10.08
CA THR A 33 14.07 6.78 -8.82
C THR A 33 12.58 6.67 -9.08
N ALA A 34 11.86 6.02 -8.18
CA ALA A 34 10.42 5.91 -8.26
C ALA A 34 9.76 6.05 -6.88
N LYS A 35 8.62 6.74 -6.83
CA LYS A 35 7.80 6.87 -5.63
C LYS A 35 6.33 6.82 -5.97
N TYR A 36 5.52 6.25 -5.09
CA TYR A 36 4.08 6.20 -5.23
C TYR A 36 3.36 6.94 -4.11
N GLY A 37 2.14 7.33 -4.42
CA GLY A 37 1.23 8.03 -3.54
C GLY A 37 -0.14 8.11 -4.21
N THR A 38 -1.01 8.97 -3.72
CA THR A 38 -2.28 9.29 -4.38
C THR A 38 -2.22 10.71 -4.96
N ILE A 39 -3.20 11.08 -5.79
CA ILE A 39 -3.32 12.46 -6.30
C ILE A 39 -3.45 13.52 -5.19
N PHE A 40 -3.87 13.10 -4.00
CA PHE A 40 -4.03 13.96 -2.81
C PHE A 40 -2.82 13.95 -1.89
N THR A 41 -1.79 13.15 -2.20
CA THR A 41 -0.63 12.98 -1.34
C THR A 41 0.36 14.13 -1.59
N PRO A 42 0.75 14.90 -0.57
CA PRO A 42 1.86 15.84 -0.67
C PRO A 42 3.15 15.13 -1.08
N TYR A 43 4.04 15.80 -1.82
CA TYR A 43 5.25 15.18 -2.38
C TYR A 43 6.14 14.51 -1.31
N GLU A 44 6.26 15.12 -0.13
CA GLU A 44 7.00 14.61 1.02
C GLU A 44 6.46 13.29 1.58
N HIS A 45 5.21 12.94 1.24
CA HIS A 45 4.56 11.71 1.67
C HIS A 45 4.54 10.62 0.59
N PHE A 46 4.95 10.93 -0.64
CA PHE A 46 5.26 9.91 -1.63
C PHE A 46 6.42 9.03 -1.16
N ALA A 47 6.28 7.72 -1.29
CA ALA A 47 7.24 6.75 -0.77
C ALA A 47 7.71 5.79 -1.87
N PRO A 48 8.96 5.30 -1.82
CA PRO A 48 9.40 4.25 -2.72
C PRO A 48 8.71 2.93 -2.37
N TRP A 49 8.59 2.06 -3.37
CA TRP A 49 8.40 0.64 -3.13
C TRP A 49 9.78 -0.01 -3.05
N ASN A 50 10.26 -0.28 -1.84
CA ASN A 50 11.65 -0.66 -1.56
C ASN A 50 11.74 -2.02 -0.87
N VAL A 51 10.87 -2.93 -1.27
CA VAL A 51 10.85 -4.31 -0.78
C VAL A 51 10.60 -5.27 -1.93
N ASP A 52 11.13 -6.47 -1.81
CA ASP A 52 10.93 -7.54 -2.79
C ASP A 52 9.55 -8.21 -2.64
N HIS A 53 9.40 -9.36 -3.30
CA HIS A 53 8.18 -10.15 -3.25
C HIS A 53 7.80 -10.68 -1.85
N ASP A 54 8.80 -11.00 -1.02
CA ASP A 54 8.65 -11.56 0.32
C ASP A 54 8.52 -10.46 1.39
N GLY A 55 8.86 -9.23 1.04
CA GLY A 55 8.79 -8.06 1.91
C GLY A 55 10.14 -7.67 2.51
N GLU A 56 11.22 -8.29 2.04
CA GLU A 56 12.58 -7.95 2.44
C GLU A 56 13.03 -6.66 1.78
N ARG A 57 13.79 -5.84 2.52
CA ARG A 57 14.20 -4.51 2.06
C ARG A 57 15.16 -4.63 0.87
N VAL A 58 14.89 -3.83 -0.16
CA VAL A 58 15.77 -3.64 -1.33
C VAL A 58 16.21 -2.18 -1.38
N ASP A 59 17.51 -1.94 -1.48
CA ASP A 59 18.08 -0.61 -1.66
C ASP A 59 18.70 -0.47 -3.05
N THR A 60 17.92 0.03 -4.01
CA THR A 60 18.36 0.21 -5.40
C THR A 60 19.40 1.32 -5.57
N THR A 61 19.81 1.99 -4.49
CA THR A 61 20.83 3.05 -4.50
C THR A 61 22.13 2.61 -3.85
N GLU A 62 22.20 1.38 -3.35
CA GLU A 62 23.40 0.83 -2.71
C GLU A 62 24.54 0.66 -3.73
N PRO A 63 25.78 1.08 -3.39
CA PRO A 63 26.94 0.85 -4.24
C PRO A 63 27.14 -0.64 -4.53
N GLY A 64 27.20 -1.00 -5.82
CA GLY A 64 27.36 -2.39 -6.25
C GLY A 64 26.05 -3.18 -6.37
N TYR A 65 24.89 -2.55 -6.16
CA TYR A 65 23.61 -3.17 -6.47
C TYR A 65 23.49 -3.46 -7.99
N ASP A 66 23.24 -4.72 -8.34
CA ASP A 66 23.14 -5.22 -9.72
C ASP A 66 21.75 -5.77 -10.07
N GLY A 67 20.75 -5.51 -9.21
CA GLY A 67 19.37 -5.95 -9.40
C GLY A 67 18.52 -5.00 -10.25
N VAL A 68 17.19 -5.11 -10.10
CA VAL A 68 16.21 -4.29 -10.83
C VAL A 68 16.21 -2.84 -10.36
N ASP A 69 16.07 -1.89 -11.28
CA ASP A 69 15.97 -0.47 -10.92
C ASP A 69 14.71 -0.16 -10.09
N ALA A 70 14.67 1.03 -9.48
CA ALA A 70 13.58 1.45 -8.59
C ALA A 70 12.21 1.48 -9.28
N LEU A 71 12.16 1.78 -10.59
CA LEU A 71 10.91 1.81 -11.35
C LEU A 71 10.39 0.40 -11.55
N ASN A 72 11.23 -0.52 -12.00
CA ASN A 72 10.89 -1.92 -12.19
C ASN A 72 10.52 -2.58 -10.85
N LEU A 73 11.27 -2.31 -9.79
CA LEU A 73 10.95 -2.75 -8.44
C LEU A 73 9.55 -2.28 -8.00
N ALA A 74 9.21 -1.02 -8.27
CA ALA A 74 7.89 -0.49 -7.95
C ALA A 74 6.78 -1.04 -8.85
N LEU A 75 7.03 -1.23 -10.15
CA LEU A 75 6.06 -1.79 -11.07
C LEU A 75 5.69 -3.23 -10.68
N HIS A 76 6.68 -4.10 -10.53
CA HIS A 76 6.46 -5.48 -10.09
C HIS A 76 6.04 -5.57 -8.62
N GLY A 77 6.41 -4.58 -7.82
CA GLY A 77 6.06 -4.47 -6.42
C GLY A 77 4.65 -3.96 -6.14
N LEU A 78 4.02 -3.19 -7.04
CA LEU A 78 2.69 -2.60 -6.83
C LEU A 78 1.61 -3.25 -7.71
N PHE A 79 1.97 -3.71 -8.91
CA PHE A 79 1.02 -4.03 -9.98
C PHE A 79 0.92 -5.52 -10.31
N THR A 80 1.42 -6.43 -9.46
CA THR A 80 0.92 -7.82 -9.55
C THR A 80 -0.58 -7.81 -9.26
N GLN A 81 -1.34 -8.61 -10.00
CA GLN A 81 -2.80 -8.60 -9.96
C GLN A 81 -3.33 -8.71 -8.52
N ASP A 82 -2.85 -9.69 -7.75
CA ASP A 82 -3.29 -9.92 -6.37
C ASP A 82 -2.96 -8.74 -5.45
N ARG A 83 -1.75 -8.19 -5.58
CA ARG A 83 -1.31 -7.10 -4.72
C ARG A 83 -2.01 -5.80 -5.06
N PHE A 84 -2.19 -5.49 -6.34
CA PHE A 84 -2.95 -4.32 -6.77
C PHE A 84 -4.41 -4.40 -6.28
N LEU A 85 -5.06 -5.56 -6.43
CA LEU A 85 -6.42 -5.78 -5.91
C LEU A 85 -6.47 -5.69 -4.39
N SER A 86 -5.48 -6.23 -3.68
CA SER A 86 -5.38 -6.11 -2.23
C SER A 86 -5.19 -4.66 -1.80
N LEU A 87 -4.28 -3.93 -2.45
CA LEU A 87 -3.99 -2.53 -2.17
C LEU A 87 -5.24 -1.67 -2.34
N THR A 88 -5.93 -1.82 -3.47
CA THR A 88 -7.13 -1.06 -3.83
C THR A 88 -8.30 -1.31 -2.89
N ARG A 89 -8.48 -2.54 -2.38
CA ARG A 89 -9.59 -2.91 -1.50
C ARG A 89 -9.34 -2.65 -0.02
N ASN A 90 -8.12 -2.93 0.45
CA ASN A 90 -7.85 -3.08 1.89
C ASN A 90 -6.82 -2.08 2.44
N PHE A 91 -6.05 -1.40 1.58
CA PHE A 91 -4.91 -0.57 1.99
C PHE A 91 -5.01 0.88 1.53
N VAL A 92 -6.24 1.35 1.29
CA VAL A 92 -6.53 2.76 1.03
C VAL A 92 -7.47 3.28 2.10
N ASN A 93 -6.99 4.23 2.90
CA ASN A 93 -7.79 4.91 3.90
C ASN A 93 -8.42 6.18 3.32
N PHE A 94 -9.68 6.43 3.68
CA PHE A 94 -10.45 7.62 3.33
C PHE A 94 -10.78 8.37 4.63
N PRO A 95 -9.84 9.19 5.14
CA PRO A 95 -10.09 9.95 6.36
C PRO A 95 -11.31 10.86 6.19
N PRO A 96 -12.10 11.08 7.25
CA PRO A 96 -13.17 12.06 7.21
C PRO A 96 -12.58 13.48 7.05
N PRO A 97 -13.27 14.39 6.36
CA PRO A 97 -12.85 15.78 6.29
C PRO A 97 -12.84 16.38 7.70
N LYS A 98 -11.81 17.17 7.99
CA LYS A 98 -11.74 17.93 9.24
C LYS A 98 -12.23 19.36 9.00
N PRO A 99 -12.90 20.00 9.97
CA PRO A 99 -13.32 21.39 9.84
C PRO A 99 -12.13 22.30 9.51
N GLY A 100 -12.25 23.08 8.42
CA GLY A 100 -11.19 24.00 7.97
C GLY A 100 -10.02 23.35 7.23
N GLU A 101 -9.98 22.02 7.09
CA GLU A 101 -9.01 21.34 6.22
C GLU A 101 -9.66 21.04 4.85
N PRO A 102 -8.89 21.10 3.75
CA PRO A 102 -9.33 20.54 2.48
C PRO A 102 -9.80 19.09 2.64
N LEU A 103 -10.68 18.62 1.74
CA LEU A 103 -11.09 17.22 1.67
C LEU A 103 -9.86 16.32 1.89
N SER A 104 -9.87 15.60 3.01
CA SER A 104 -8.77 14.75 3.43
C SER A 104 -8.77 13.55 2.47
N GLY A 105 -7.94 13.66 1.44
CA GLY A 105 -7.97 12.74 0.32
C GLY A 105 -7.54 11.32 0.69
N LYS A 106 -7.55 10.45 -0.33
CA LYS A 106 -7.17 9.04 -0.20
C LYS A 106 -5.72 8.90 0.29
N ARG A 107 -5.47 7.99 1.22
CA ARG A 107 -4.13 7.64 1.70
C ARG A 107 -3.86 6.16 1.44
N ILE A 108 -2.83 5.86 0.66
CA ILE A 108 -2.40 4.48 0.38
C ILE A 108 -1.36 4.02 1.40
N ALA A 109 -1.42 2.75 1.79
CA ALA A 109 -0.43 2.16 2.69
C ALA A 109 0.96 2.08 2.05
N LYS A 110 2.00 2.23 2.89
CA LYS A 110 3.41 2.02 2.54
C LYS A 110 3.74 0.52 2.53
N PRO A 111 4.88 0.08 1.92
CA PRO A 111 5.15 -1.35 1.77
C PRO A 111 5.22 -2.10 3.12
N HIS A 112 5.87 -1.51 4.13
CA HIS A 112 5.93 -2.10 5.46
C HIS A 112 4.55 -2.26 6.13
N GLN A 113 3.61 -1.34 5.88
CA GLN A 113 2.24 -1.46 6.40
C GLN A 113 1.50 -2.60 5.72
N TYR A 114 1.67 -2.75 4.39
CA TYR A 114 1.11 -3.86 3.62
C TYR A 114 1.58 -5.22 4.17
N PHE A 115 2.89 -5.40 4.32
CA PHE A 115 3.44 -6.67 4.79
C PHE A 115 3.15 -6.94 6.27
N ALA A 116 3.20 -5.93 7.14
CA ALA A 116 2.88 -6.09 8.56
C ALA A 116 1.43 -6.57 8.77
N VAL A 117 0.47 -5.96 8.08
CA VAL A 117 -0.95 -6.36 8.17
C VAL A 117 -1.15 -7.78 7.65
N ASN A 118 -0.58 -8.11 6.48
CA ASN A 118 -0.73 -9.46 5.92
C ASN A 118 -0.07 -10.53 6.81
N LYS A 119 1.06 -10.23 7.43
CA LYS A 119 1.71 -11.13 8.41
C LYS A 119 0.83 -11.34 9.64
N ALA A 120 0.23 -10.28 10.18
CA ALA A 120 -0.67 -10.36 11.31
C ALA A 120 -1.94 -11.18 11.00
N VAL A 121 -2.57 -10.94 9.84
CA VAL A 121 -3.75 -11.70 9.39
C VAL A 121 -3.42 -13.18 9.24
N LYS A 122 -2.29 -13.52 8.61
CA LYS A 122 -1.83 -14.91 8.47
C LYS A 122 -1.64 -15.57 9.83
N ALA A 123 -1.02 -14.87 10.79
CA ALA A 123 -0.82 -15.41 12.15
C ALA A 123 -2.15 -15.70 12.87
N VAL A 124 -3.16 -14.81 12.75
CA VAL A 124 -4.48 -15.03 13.36
C VAL A 124 -5.21 -16.21 12.72
N VAL A 125 -5.17 -16.34 11.39
CA VAL A 125 -5.81 -17.46 10.68
C VAL A 125 -5.20 -18.81 11.09
N VAL A 126 -3.90 -18.87 11.36
CA VAL A 126 -3.23 -20.09 11.86
C VAL A 126 -3.67 -20.43 13.29
N VAL A 127 -3.90 -19.41 14.13
CA VAL A 127 -4.22 -19.60 15.56
C VAL A 127 -5.69 -19.89 15.81
N VAL A 128 -6.62 -19.45 14.95
CA VAL A 128 -8.05 -19.73 15.10
C VAL A 128 -8.35 -21.11 14.50
N PRO A 129 -8.50 -22.19 15.30
CA PRO A 129 -9.04 -23.43 14.77
C PRO A 129 -10.43 -23.12 14.22
N VAL A 130 -10.65 -23.49 12.96
CA VAL A 130 -11.98 -23.43 12.35
C VAL A 130 -12.86 -24.41 13.11
N ASP A 131 -13.55 -23.93 14.14
CA ASP A 131 -14.65 -24.66 14.77
C ASP A 131 -15.84 -24.64 13.80
N ARG A 132 -15.75 -25.50 12.78
CA ARG A 132 -16.89 -25.94 11.97
C ARG A 132 -17.60 -27.08 12.69
N ALA A 133 -18.04 -26.86 13.92
CA ALA A 133 -19.09 -27.65 14.51
C ALA A 133 -19.85 -26.79 15.52
N GLY A 134 -21.08 -26.41 15.15
CA GLY A 134 -22.05 -25.80 16.06
C GLY A 134 -22.47 -26.75 17.19
N ARG A 135 -21.56 -27.11 18.09
CA ARG A 135 -21.86 -27.81 19.34
C ARG A 135 -21.06 -27.19 20.47
N ARG A 136 -21.73 -26.28 21.19
CA ARG A 136 -21.45 -26.00 22.60
C ARG A 136 -21.36 -27.34 23.35
N ARG A 137 -20.16 -27.81 23.67
CA ARG A 137 -19.97 -28.74 24.78
C ARG A 137 -19.74 -27.90 26.03
N LEU A 138 -20.77 -27.82 26.86
CA LEU A 138 -20.63 -27.50 28.27
C LEU A 138 -19.71 -28.57 28.86
N ALA A 139 -18.54 -28.16 29.34
CA ALA A 139 -17.71 -29.00 30.17
C ALA A 139 -18.44 -29.20 31.50
N HIS A 140 -19.11 -30.34 31.65
CA HIS A 140 -19.55 -30.81 32.95
C HIS A 140 -18.30 -31.16 33.77
N ALA A 141 -18.05 -30.37 34.81
CA ALA A 141 -17.19 -30.73 35.91
C ALA A 141 -17.79 -31.97 36.61
N GLY A 142 -17.26 -33.14 36.29
CA GLY A 142 -17.54 -34.39 36.98
C GLY A 142 -16.63 -34.51 38.19
N ARG A 143 -17.25 -34.58 39.37
CA ARG A 143 -16.64 -35.03 40.62
C ARG A 143 -16.16 -36.47 40.47
N GLY A 144 -15.03 -36.79 41.11
CA GLY A 144 -14.49 -38.13 41.27
C GLY A 144 -13.17 -38.04 42.01
#